data_AF-A0A6V7GW64-F1
#
_entry.id   AF-A0A6V7GW64-F1
#
_cell.length_a   1.000
_cell.length_b   1.000
_cell.length_c   1.000
_cell.angle_alpha   90.00
_cell.angle_beta   90.00
_cell.angle_gamma   90.00
#
_symmetry.space_group_name_H-M   'P 1'
#
loop_
_entity.id
_entity.type
_entity.pdbx_description
1 polymer ?
#
loop_
_entity_poly.entity_id
_entity_poly.type
_entity_poly.pdbx_seq_one_letter_code
_entity_poly.pdbx_strand_id
1 'polypeptide(L)' 'EGRTALHYCAACKDPAPIWDVLIENDSDASIIDKKGNPAAYYLEHSSEIELPEAETMSRRRTSSGKECE' A
#
# COMPACT_ATOMS: atom_id res chain seq x y z
N GLU A 1 10.13 0.62 -10.28
CA GLU A 1 9.52 -0.03 -9.11
C GLU A 1 10.52 -0.85 -8.30
N GLY A 2 10.69 -0.43 -7.05
CA GLY A 2 11.44 -1.05 -5.95
C GLY A 2 10.85 -0.58 -4.62
N ARG A 3 9.54 -0.30 -4.63
CA ARG A 3 8.79 0.29 -3.53
C ARG A 3 8.25 -0.84 -2.68
N THR A 4 8.47 -0.75 -1.37
CA THR A 4 7.98 -1.71 -0.38
C THR A 4 6.62 -1.29 0.15
N ALA A 5 5.95 -2.17 0.91
CA ALA A 5 4.71 -1.83 1.61
C ALA A 5 4.86 -0.56 2.47
N LEU A 6 6.03 -0.35 3.08
CA LEU A 6 6.35 0.85 3.86
C LEU A 6 6.30 2.14 3.06
N HIS A 7 6.66 2.11 1.78
CA HIS A 7 6.54 3.28 0.92
C HIS A 7 5.06 3.63 0.75
N TYR A 8 4.24 2.65 0.39
CA TYR A 8 2.81 2.84 0.13
C TYR A 8 2.00 3.21 1.39
N CYS A 9 2.49 2.88 2.58
CA CYS A 9 1.92 3.33 3.84
C CYS A 9 1.70 4.85 3.88
N ALA A 10 2.61 5.63 3.29
CA ALA A 10 2.52 7.08 3.28
C ALA A 10 1.35 7.65 2.46
N ALA A 11 0.82 6.87 1.53
CA ALA A 11 -0.38 7.23 0.76
C ALA A 11 -1.69 6.90 1.50
N CYS A 12 -1.62 6.24 2.66
CA CYS A 12 -2.80 5.94 3.46
C CYS A 12 -3.24 7.16 4.28
N LYS A 13 -4.52 7.16 4.67
CA LYS A 13 -5.12 8.22 5.49
C LYS A 13 -4.46 8.37 6.86
N ASP A 14 -4.07 7.25 7.47
CA ASP A 14 -3.42 7.17 8.78
C ASP A 14 -2.13 6.33 8.67
N PRO A 15 -1.00 6.93 8.28
CA PRO A 15 0.23 6.19 8.06
C PRO A 15 0.89 5.73 9.36
N ALA A 16 0.72 6.43 10.48
CA ALA A 16 1.38 6.11 11.76
C ALA A 16 1.11 4.67 12.28
N PRO A 17 -0.16 4.22 12.44
CA PRO A 17 -0.42 2.87 12.91
C PRO A 17 -0.02 1.80 11.88
N ILE A 18 -0.12 2.11 10.58
CA ILE A 18 0.26 1.17 9.51
C ILE A 18 1.77 0.99 9.47
N TRP A 19 2.52 2.08 9.66
CA TRP A 19 3.97 2.08 9.76
C TRP A 19 4.43 1.22 10.93
N ASP A 20 3.85 1.41 12.12
CA ASP A 20 4.20 0.66 13.32
C ASP A 20 4.04 -0.84 13.10
N VAL A 21 2.87 -1.27 12.59
CA VAL A 21 2.59 -2.68 12.26
C VAL A 21 3.59 -3.24 11.26
N LEU A 22 3.99 -2.46 10.24
CA LEU A 22 4.95 -2.92 9.24
C LEU A 22 6.34 -3.09 9.84
N ILE A 23 6.80 -2.15 10.67
CA ILE A 23 8.07 -2.24 11.39
C ILE A 23 8.08 -3.46 12.32
N GLU A 24 6.99 -3.70 13.05
CA GLU A 24 6.81 -4.88 13.89
C GLU A 24 6.88 -6.20 13.10
N ASN A 25 6.53 -6.17 11.81
CA ASN A 25 6.61 -7.31 10.89
C ASN A 25 7.96 -7.41 10.15
N ASP A 26 9.05 -6.89 10.72
CA ASP A 26 10.41 -6.94 10.14
C ASP A 26 10.50 -6.19 8.79
N SER A 27 9.66 -5.19 8.56
CA SER A 27 9.77 -4.38 7.35
C SER A 27 10.90 -3.37 7.47
N ASP A 28 11.89 -3.48 6.58
CA ASP A 28 13.01 -2.56 6.52
C ASP A 28 12.61 -1.15 6.00
N ALA A 29 12.61 -0.17 6.91
CA ALA A 29 12.45 1.24 6.58
C ALA A 29 13.67 1.87 5.89
N SER A 30 14.82 1.18 5.92
CA SER A 30 16.06 1.65 5.27
C SER A 30 16.07 1.36 3.76
N ILE A 31 15.15 0.54 3.26
CA ILE A 31 15.05 0.27 1.82
C ILE A 31 14.69 1.55 1.08
N ILE A 32 15.50 1.83 0.07
CA ILE A 32 15.33 2.94 -0.87
C ILE A 32 14.68 2.43 -2.16
N ASP A 33 13.73 3.20 -2.68
CA ASP A 33 13.09 2.88 -3.94
C ASP A 33 14.01 3.18 -5.15
N LYS A 34 13.51 2.96 -6.37
CA LYS A 34 14.27 3.27 -7.59
C LYS A 34 14.48 4.76 -7.84
N LYS A 35 13.73 5.65 -7.17
CA LYS A 35 13.99 7.10 -7.18
C LYS A 35 15.08 7.51 -6.18
N GLY A 36 15.55 6.58 -5.33
CA GLY A 36 16.54 6.86 -4.29
C GLY A 36 15.91 7.44 -3.02
N ASN A 37 14.58 7.36 -2.87
CA ASN A 37 13.88 7.91 -1.73
C ASN A 37 13.51 6.77 -0.76
N PRO A 38 13.76 6.92 0.56
CA PRO A 38 13.32 5.96 1.56
C PRO A 38 11.81 6.09 1.82
N ALA A 39 11.22 5.09 2.48
CA ALA A 39 9.80 5.11 2.82
C ALA A 39 9.40 6.33 3.68
N ALA A 40 10.26 6.74 4.61
CA ALA A 40 10.02 7.89 5.48
C ALA A 40 9.90 9.22 4.71
N TYR A 41 10.58 9.36 3.57
CA TYR A 41 10.48 10.55 2.73
C TYR A 41 9.04 10.80 2.28
N TYR A 42 8.33 9.72 1.92
CA TYR A 42 6.97 9.83 1.44
C TYR A 42 5.97 10.17 2.55
N LEU A 43 6.29 9.98 3.83
CA LEU A 43 5.42 10.40 4.93
C LEU A 43 5.20 11.92 4.94
N GLU A 44 6.24 12.69 4.57
CA GLU A 44 6.16 14.14 4.41
C GLU A 44 5.75 14.56 2.98
N HIS A 45 6.03 13.69 2.01
CA HIS A 45 5.76 13.89 0.58
C HIS A 45 4.69 12.93 0.05
N SER A 46 3.57 12.79 0.76
CA SER A 46 2.52 11.83 0.42
C SER A 46 1.89 12.11 -0.95
N SER A 47 1.93 13.35 -1.43
CA SER A 47 1.50 13.72 -2.79
C SER A 47 2.38 13.15 -3.91
N GLU A 48 3.60 12.69 -3.61
CA GLU A 48 4.49 12.07 -4.60
C GLU A 48 4.31 10.55 -4.71
N ILE A 49 3.50 9.98 -3.82
CA ILE A 49 3.14 8.58 -3.83
C ILE A 49 1.62 8.42 -3.89
N GLU A 50 1.15 7.99 -5.06
CA GLU A 50 -0.26 7.69 -5.25
C GLU A 50 -0.42 6.17 -5.17
N LEU A 51 -1.30 5.72 -4.28
CA LEU A 51 -1.83 4.37 -4.39
C LEU A 51 -2.58 4.30 -5.72
N PRO A 52 -2.40 3.25 -6.53
CA PRO A 52 -3.33 2.99 -7.61
C PRO A 52 -4.70 2.88 -6.95
N GLU A 53 -5.55 3.87 -7.21
CA GLU A 53 -6.82 4.03 -6.54
C GLU A 53 -7.55 2.68 -6.58
N ALA A 54 -7.94 2.16 -5.41
CA ALA A 54 -8.66 0.89 -5.30
C ALA A 54 -10.06 0.96 -5.95
N GLU A 55 -10.34 2.00 -6.74
CA GLU A 55 -11.45 2.11 -7.67
C GLU A 55 -11.22 1.19 -8.86
N THR A 56 -11.43 -0.11 -8.66
CA THR A 56 -12.12 -1.08 -9.56
C THR A 56 -11.96 -2.51 -9.03
N MET A 57 -12.15 -2.75 -7.72
CA MET A 57 -12.57 -4.09 -7.25
C MET A 57 -14.02 -4.13 -6.76
N SER A 58 -14.78 -3.07 -7.03
CA SER A 58 -16.24 -3.16 -6.96
C SER A 58 -16.77 -3.73 -8.28
N ARG A 59 -17.20 -5.00 -8.24
CA ARG A 59 -17.85 -5.80 -9.30
C ARG A 59 -16.95 -6.62 -10.24
N ARG A 60 -16.35 -7.69 -9.72
CA ARG A 60 -16.67 -9.00 -10.31
C ARG A 60 -17.63 -9.72 -9.38
N ARG A 61 -18.92 -9.43 -9.60
CA ARG A 61 -19.97 -10.41 -9.36
C ARG A 61 -19.59 -11.64 -10.18
N THR A 62 -18.92 -12.62 -9.58
CA THR A 62 -18.96 -13.96 -10.16
C THR A 62 -20.33 -14.50 -9.76
N SER A 63 -21.27 -14.29 -10.69
CA SER A 63 -22.48 -15.08 -10.76
C SER A 63 -22.02 -16.53 -11.03
N SER A 64 -21.81 -17.33 -9.99
CA SER A 64 -22.14 -18.76 -10.07
C SER A 64 -23.53 -18.84 -9.43
N GLY A 65 -24.62 -18.88 -10.19
CA GLY A 65 -24.92 -20.01 -11.07
C GLY A 65 -25.26 -21.20 -10.15
N LYS A 66 -26.43 -21.14 -9.49
CA LYS A 66 -27.67 -21.84 -9.87
C LYS A 66 -27.70 -23.32 -9.41
N GLU A 67 -28.74 -23.58 -8.61
CA GLU A 67 -29.49 -24.83 -8.37
C GLU A 67 -28.82 -26.05 -7.70
N CYS A 68 -29.47 -26.47 -6.60
CA CYS A 68 -30.02 -27.80 -6.30
C CYS A 68 -29.20 -29.06 -6.66
N GLU A 69 -28.82 -29.86 -5.65
CA GLU A 69 -29.48 -31.13 -5.27
C GLU A 69 -28.96 -31.63 -3.91
#